data_AF-A0A538EEL4-F1
#
_entry.id   AF-A0A538EEL4-F1
#
_cell.length_a   1.000
_cell.length_b   1.000
_cell.length_c   1.000
_cell.angle_alpha   90.00
_cell.angle_beta   90.00
_cell.angle_gamma   90.00
#
_symmetry.space_group_name_H-M   'P 1'
#
loop_
_entity.id
_entity.type
_entity.pdbx_description
1 polymer ?
#
loop_
_entity_poly.entity_id
_entity_poly.type
_entity_poly.pdbx_seq_one_letter_code
_entity_poly.pdbx_strand_id
1 'polypeptide(L)' 'MFVRLAILVLAAALAVGLAARPSGSAGKPVRYVVQPTDTLWSIAAKHYPGDPREGIWELQKRNHLTDTTLVPGQRLVLP' A
#
# COMPACT_ATOMS: atom_id res chain seq x y z
N MET A 1 36.28 10.44 -28.86
CA MET A 1 35.98 10.63 -27.42
C MET A 1 34.49 10.79 -27.14
N PHE A 2 33.76 11.58 -27.93
CA PHE A 2 32.32 11.84 -27.74
C PHE A 2 31.43 10.58 -27.77
N VAL A 3 31.66 9.67 -28.73
CA VAL A 3 30.88 8.43 -28.88
C VAL A 3 31.02 7.49 -27.68
N ARG A 4 32.23 7.37 -27.12
CA ARG A 4 32.47 6.56 -25.92
C ARG A 4 31.74 7.13 -24.70
N LEU A 5 31.73 8.46 -24.57
CA LEU A 5 30.99 9.14 -23.51
C LEU A 5 29.48 8.89 -23.63
N ALA A 6 28.94 8.98 -24.84
CA ALA A 6 27.53 8.71 -25.10
C ALA A 6 27.14 7.26 -24.78
N ILE A 7 27.98 6.28 -25.12
CA ILE A 7 27.76 4.87 -24.81
C ILE A 7 27.77 4.63 -23.29
N LEU A 8 28.71 5.26 -22.56
CA LEU A 8 28.78 5.13 -21.11
C LEU A 8 27.55 5.73 -20.41
N VAL A 9 27.08 6.89 -20.89
CA VAL A 9 25.85 7.52 -20.37
C VAL A 9 24.62 6.65 -20.64
N LEU A 10 24.52 6.07 -21.84
CA LEU A 10 23.41 5.19 -22.20
C LEU A 10 23.41 3.90 -21.36
N ALA A 11 24.59 3.30 -21.15
CA ALA A 11 24.75 2.12 -20.32
C ALA A 11 24.41 2.40 -18.85
N ALA A 12 24.82 3.56 -18.32
CA ALA A 12 24.47 3.99 -16.98
C ALA A 12 22.96 4.23 -16.82
N ALA A 13 22.31 4.90 -17.80
CA ALA A 13 20.88 5.11 -17.79
C ALA A 13 20.08 3.79 -17.82
N LEU A 14 20.53 2.83 -18.64
CA LEU A 14 19.94 1.49 -18.71
C LEU A 14 20.13 0.72 -17.39
N ALA A 15 21.31 0.80 -16.78
CA ALA A 15 21.60 0.18 -15.49
C ALA A 15 20.73 0.76 -14.37
N VAL A 16 20.52 2.08 -14.34
CA VAL A 16 19.62 2.75 -13.39
C VAL A 16 18.17 2.32 -13.62
N GLY A 17 17.72 2.25 -14.88
CA GLY A 17 16.37 1.80 -15.22
C GLY A 17 16.09 0.34 -14.81
N LEU A 18 17.08 -0.54 -14.96
CA LEU A 18 16.99 -1.95 -14.53
C LEU A 18 17.11 -2.11 -13.01
N ALA A 19 17.85 -1.24 -12.34
CA ALA A 19 17.98 -1.22 -10.88
C ALA A 19 16.76 -0.60 -10.19
N ALA A 20 16.02 0.28 -10.88
CA ALA A 20 14.73 0.82 -10.45
C ALA A 20 13.67 -0.29 -10.48
N ARG A 21 13.75 -1.21 -9.52
CA ARG A 21 12.68 -2.18 -9.27
C ARG A 21 11.42 -1.38 -8.89
N PRO A 22 10.25 -1.65 -9.49
CA PRO A 22 9.02 -1.06 -8.99
C PRO A 22 8.91 -1.45 -7.52
N SER A 23 8.91 -0.44 -6.65
CA SER A 23 8.63 -0.63 -5.24
C SER A 23 7.20 -1.14 -5.13
N GLY A 24 7.02 -2.46 -5.10
CA GLY A 24 5.75 -3.16 -4.89
C GLY A 24 5.19 -2.96 -3.47
N SER A 25 5.46 -1.79 -2.88
CA SER A 25 5.07 -1.40 -1.53
C SER A 25 3.57 -1.08 -1.43
N ALA A 26 2.90 -0.83 -2.55
CA ALA A 26 1.45 -0.86 -2.60
C ALA A 26 1.05 -2.32 -2.84
N GLY A 27 0.79 -3.06 -1.76
CA GLY A 27 0.16 -4.38 -1.84
C GLY A 27 -1.05 -4.33 -2.77
N LYS A 28 -1.33 -5.46 -3.43
CA LYS A 28 -2.55 -5.56 -4.23
C LYS A 28 -3.72 -5.37 -3.26
N PRO A 29 -4.68 -4.47 -3.55
CA PRO A 29 -5.78 -4.19 -2.63
C PRO A 29 -6.49 -5.48 -2.24
N VAL A 30 -6.42 -5.84 -0.95
CA VAL A 30 -7.08 -7.04 -0.43
C VAL A 30 -8.51 -6.68 -0.05
N ARG A 31 -9.48 -7.44 -0.57
CA ARG A 31 -10.88 -7.32 -0.14
C ARG A 31 -11.08 -8.12 1.13
N TYR A 32 -11.45 -7.43 2.20
CA TYR A 32 -11.76 -8.02 3.49
C TYR A 32 -13.26 -7.93 3.78
N VAL A 33 -13.81 -8.99 4.37
CA VAL A 33 -15.20 -9.00 4.84
C VAL A 33 -15.17 -8.94 6.36
N VAL A 34 -15.77 -7.89 6.91
CA VAL A 34 -15.85 -7.68 8.36
C VAL A 34 -16.58 -8.86 9.01
N GLN A 35 -15.96 -9.48 10.00
CA GLN A 35 -16.55 -10.56 10.79
C GLN A 35 -17.25 -10.01 12.03
N PRO A 36 -18.22 -10.75 12.60
CA PRO A 36 -18.73 -10.43 13.93
C PRO A 36 -17.56 -10.33 14.91
N THR A 37 -17.56 -9.31 15.78
CA THR A 37 -16.49 -8.94 16.74
C THR A 37 -15.30 -8.17 16.18
N ASP A 38 -15.19 -7.98 14.87
CA ASP A 38 -14.15 -7.12 14.31
C ASP A 38 -14.38 -5.66 14.69
N THR A 39 -13.29 -4.99 15.05
CA THR A 39 -13.22 -3.54 15.26
C THR A 39 -12.23 -2.93 14.28
N LEU A 40 -12.39 -1.63 13.97
CA LEU A 40 -11.42 -0.88 13.17
C LEU A 40 -10.01 -1.04 13.74
N TRP A 41 -9.87 -1.05 15.06
CA TRP A 41 -8.60 -1.29 15.74
C TRP A 41 -8.01 -2.66 15.43
N SER A 42 -8.77 -3.73 15.61
CA SER A 42 -8.28 -5.09 15.35
C SER A 42 -7.92 -5.32 13.88
N ILE A 43 -8.67 -4.72 12.95
CA ILE A 43 -8.38 -4.81 11.53
C ILE A 43 -7.12 -4.00 11.20
N ALA A 44 -7.03 -2.76 11.68
CA ALA A 44 -5.87 -1.90 11.45
C ALA A 44 -4.57 -2.53 11.99
N ALA A 45 -4.58 -2.98 13.25
CA ALA A 45 -3.43 -3.59 13.90
C ALA A 45 -2.94 -4.88 13.20
N LYS A 46 -3.82 -5.59 12.50
CA LYS A 46 -3.49 -6.84 11.81
C LYS A 46 -3.00 -6.63 10.38
N HIS A 47 -3.51 -5.61 9.69
CA HIS A 47 -3.32 -5.43 8.26
C HIS A 47 -2.45 -4.23 7.88
N TYR A 48 -2.25 -3.29 8.78
CA TYR A 48 -1.41 -2.12 8.56
C TYR A 48 -0.14 -2.21 9.42
N PRO A 49 1.04 -1.91 8.85
CA PRO A 49 2.27 -1.81 9.64
C PRO A 49 2.26 -0.51 10.47
N GLY A 50 2.87 -0.52 11.65
CA GLY A 50 3.08 0.68 12.46
C GLY A 50 2.00 0.92 13.53
N ASP A 51 1.63 2.18 13.75
CA ASP A 51 0.62 2.56 14.76
C ASP A 51 -0.79 2.20 14.24
N PRO A 52 -1.59 1.43 15.01
CA PRO A 52 -2.97 1.14 14.65
C PRO A 52 -3.82 2.38 14.39
N ARG A 53 -3.53 3.53 15.01
CA ARG A 53 -4.26 4.79 14.77
C ARG A 53 -4.08 5.31 13.36
N GLU A 54 -2.86 5.24 12.83
CA GLU A 54 -2.57 5.60 11.44
C GLU A 54 -3.26 4.62 10.50
N GLY A 55 -3.19 3.32 10.81
CA GLY A 55 -3.89 2.27 10.06
C GLY A 55 -5.41 2.48 10.02
N ILE A 56 -6.03 2.92 11.13
CA ILE A 56 -7.46 3.26 11.18
C ILE A 56 -7.75 4.45 10.25
N TRP A 57 -6.95 5.51 10.32
CA TRP A 57 -7.13 6.69 9.46
C TRP A 57 -7.02 6.33 7.98
N GLU A 58 -6.03 5.51 7.61
CA GLU A 58 -5.87 5.02 6.24
C GLU A 58 -7.04 4.12 5.81
N LEU A 59 -7.49 3.24 6.70
CA LEU A 59 -8.62 2.34 6.47
C LEU A 59 -9.91 3.13 6.22
N GLN A 60 -10.18 4.14 7.03
CA GLN A 60 -11.34 5.02 6.87
C GLN A 60 -11.26 5.82 5.58
N LYS A 61 -10.10 6.44 5.31
CA LYS A 61 -9.87 7.23 4.09
C LYS A 61 -10.06 6.38 2.83
N ARG A 62 -9.51 5.15 2.82
CA ARG A 62 -9.59 4.24 1.67
C ARG A 62 -11.01 3.71 1.41
N ASN A 63 -11.81 3.55 2.46
CA ASN A 63 -13.17 2.99 2.37
C ASN A 63 -14.27 4.05 2.48
N HIS A 64 -13.91 5.33 2.52
CA HIS A 64 -14.82 6.46 2.73
C HIS A 64 -15.74 6.27 3.95
N LEU A 65 -15.20 5.73 5.04
CA LEU A 65 -15.95 5.53 6.27
C LEU A 65 -16.08 6.87 6.99
N THR A 66 -17.31 7.32 7.21
CA THR A 66 -17.63 8.55 7.97
C THR A 66 -17.65 8.34 9.48
N ASP A 67 -17.79 7.10 9.92
CA ASP A 67 -17.85 6.74 11.34
C ASP A 67 -16.95 5.53 11.64
N THR A 68 -16.83 5.21 12.92
CA THR A 68 -16.07 4.08 13.45
C THR A 68 -16.86 2.78 13.53
N THR A 69 -18.18 2.85 13.36
CA THR A 69 -19.08 1.70 13.40
C THR A 69 -18.89 0.82 12.16
N LEU A 70 -18.56 -0.46 12.38
CA LEU A 70 -18.48 -1.48 11.34
C LEU A 70 -19.69 -2.41 11.41
N VAL A 71 -20.18 -2.84 10.26
CA VAL A 71 -21.27 -3.81 10.16
C VAL A 71 -20.71 -5.18 9.72
N PRO A 72 -21.00 -6.28 10.42
CA PRO A 72 -20.62 -7.61 9.95
C PRO A 72 -21.11 -7.88 8.52
N GLY A 73 -20.25 -8.44 7.67
CA GLY A 73 -20.51 -8.62 6.23
C GLY A 73 -20.14 -7.40 5.37
N GLN A 74 -19.78 -6.27 5.96
CA GLN A 74 -19.28 -5.11 5.23
C GLN A 74 -17.97 -5.45 4.50
N ARG A 75 -17.85 -5.00 3.25
CA ARG A 75 -16.66 -5.18 2.43
C ARG A 75 -15.74 -3.98 2.58
N LEU A 76 -14.53 -4.22 3.04
CA LEU A 76 -13.47 -3.24 3.17
C LEU A 76 -12.33 -3.55 2.20
N VAL A 77 -11.68 -2.51 1.72
CA VAL A 77 -10.47 -2.56 0.91
C VAL A 77 -9.29 -2.26 1.83
N LEU A 78 -8.40 -3.22 1.96
CA LEU A 78 -7.16 -3.15 2.75
C LEU A 78 -5.95 -2.95 1.82
N PRO A 79 -4.80 -2.48 2.34
CA PRO A 79 -3.52 -2.43 1.64
C PRO A 79 -3.10 -3.76 1.02
#